data_AF-A0A9D7REW3-F1
#
_entry.id   AF-A0A9D7REW3-F1
#
_cell.length_a   1.000
_cell.length_b   1.000
_cell.length_c   1.000
_cell.angle_alpha   90.00
_cell.angle_beta   90.00
_cell.angle_gamma   90.00
#
_symmetry.space_group_name_H-M   'P 1'
#
loop_
_entity.id
_entity.type
_entity.pdbx_description
1 polymer ?
#
loop_
_entity_poly.entity_id
_entity_poly.type
_entity_poly.pdbx_seq_one_letter_code
_entity_poly.pdbx_strand_id
1 'polypeptide(L)'
;MGHPRGSSIHRLGFELDVALELAKCHQDLDRALGAYVTRPPFITEDGVFRHYEDQQLLAQALPKRTIQEAEFRHQLSQRPELKARYGTLLDSCRLAFQDLKRYVPAQVYTKGIVYSPCSFFEAVRLFTMWRGRMGTSAHRLPSPEESQYFPEVFNRLPATENELLLPELLQRYYQNLPAAHLAPYAVRQAVYANKDYARLSETLLIKSKFGQPELISDWLNEDFLSNIDVLAIDPAVQLVDSMLQFFADKVVPAMGKARQKAYRKADELRAAMSEVLPNYPAVSRC
;
A
#
# COMPACT_ATOMS: atom_id res chain seq x y z
N MET A 1 -13.43 -31.32 -1.90
CA MET A 1 -13.21 -30.49 -3.10
C MET A 1 -13.03 -29.04 -2.65
N GLY A 2 -11.94 -28.38 -3.04
CA GLY A 2 -11.70 -26.97 -2.71
C GLY A 2 -12.03 -26.07 -3.89
N HIS A 3 -12.36 -24.80 -3.63
CA HIS A 3 -12.50 -23.75 -4.64
C HIS A 3 -11.22 -22.92 -4.70
N PRO A 4 -10.20 -23.31 -5.50
CA PRO A 4 -9.01 -22.50 -5.66
C PRO A 4 -9.43 -21.15 -6.28
N ARG A 5 -9.17 -20.05 -5.56
CA ARG A 5 -9.53 -18.68 -5.97
C ARG A 5 -8.61 -18.12 -7.09
N GLY A 6 -7.61 -18.89 -7.52
CA GLY A 6 -6.69 -18.52 -8.61
C GLY A 6 -5.59 -19.56 -8.78
N SER A 7 -4.99 -19.59 -9.98
CA SER A 7 -3.89 -20.48 -10.34
C SER A 7 -2.71 -19.65 -10.83
N SER A 8 -1.51 -19.86 -10.26
CA SER A 8 -0.27 -19.16 -10.63
C SER A 8 0.43 -19.77 -11.86
N ILE A 9 -0.17 -20.79 -12.48
CA ILE A 9 0.42 -21.57 -13.57
C ILE A 9 0.72 -20.68 -14.81
N HIS A 10 -0.04 -19.61 -15.02
CA HIS A 10 0.11 -18.68 -16.15
C HIS A 10 0.79 -17.35 -15.79
N ARG A 11 1.33 -17.22 -14.58
CA ARG A 11 2.03 -15.98 -14.20
C ARG A 11 3.37 -15.88 -14.93
N LEU A 12 3.57 -14.77 -15.61
CA LEU A 12 4.79 -14.40 -16.32
C LEU A 12 5.88 -13.98 -15.32
N GLY A 13 7.16 -14.01 -15.74
CA GLY A 13 8.27 -13.61 -14.86
C GLY A 13 8.09 -12.22 -14.29
N PHE A 14 7.66 -11.26 -15.12
CA PHE A 14 7.44 -9.87 -14.70
C PHE A 14 6.31 -9.71 -13.66
N GLU A 15 5.31 -10.60 -13.67
CA GLU A 15 4.25 -10.61 -12.64
C GLU A 15 4.79 -11.14 -11.30
N LEU A 16 5.69 -12.12 -11.35
CA LEU A 16 6.38 -12.64 -10.16
C LEU A 16 7.35 -11.60 -9.59
N ASP A 17 8.02 -10.81 -10.43
CA ASP A 17 8.89 -9.72 -9.99
C ASP A 17 8.13 -8.62 -9.22
N VAL A 18 6.90 -8.30 -9.66
CA VAL A 18 6.02 -7.36 -8.94
C VAL A 18 5.53 -7.96 -7.63
N ALA A 19 5.13 -9.25 -7.62
CA ALA A 19 4.72 -9.91 -6.39
C ALA A 19 5.88 -10.06 -5.38
N LEU A 20 7.09 -10.33 -5.86
CA LEU A 20 8.27 -10.40 -5.02
C LEU A 20 8.57 -9.04 -4.40
N GLU A 21 8.45 -7.95 -5.16
CA GLU A 21 8.58 -6.60 -4.61
C GLU A 21 7.52 -6.31 -3.54
N LEU A 22 6.27 -6.68 -3.83
CA LEU A 22 5.16 -6.51 -2.89
C LEU A 22 5.43 -7.27 -1.58
N ALA A 23 5.85 -8.53 -1.68
CA ALA A 23 6.20 -9.36 -0.53
C ALA A 23 7.39 -8.80 0.26
N LYS A 24 8.38 -8.20 -0.40
CA LYS A 24 9.53 -7.54 0.26
C LYS A 24 9.10 -6.31 1.06
N CYS A 25 8.34 -5.40 0.46
CA CYS A 25 7.86 -4.22 1.15
C CYS A 25 6.98 -4.59 2.36
N HIS A 26 6.14 -5.62 2.22
CA HIS A 26 5.32 -6.08 3.33
C HIS A 26 6.13 -6.75 4.44
N GLN A 27 7.11 -7.59 4.12
CA GLN A 27 7.98 -8.17 5.13
C GLN A 27 8.82 -7.12 5.87
N ASP A 28 9.27 -6.07 5.17
CA ASP A 28 9.96 -4.94 5.79
C ASP A 28 9.05 -4.20 6.79
N LEU A 29 7.79 -3.98 6.42
CA LEU A 29 6.79 -3.39 7.31
C LEU A 29 6.46 -4.32 8.49
N ASP A 30 6.27 -5.61 8.25
CA ASP A 30 5.98 -6.61 9.29
C ASP A 30 7.15 -6.74 10.28
N ARG A 31 8.40 -6.58 9.83
CA ARG A 31 9.56 -6.55 10.72
C ARG A 31 9.52 -5.33 11.64
N ALA A 32 9.07 -4.18 11.13
CA ALA A 32 8.85 -2.98 11.94
C ALA A 32 7.77 -3.24 12.98
N LEU A 33 6.63 -3.79 12.56
CA LEU A 33 5.49 -4.03 13.43
C LEU A 33 5.76 -5.13 14.46
N GLY A 34 6.35 -6.25 14.07
CA GLY A 34 6.62 -7.40 14.92
C GLY A 34 7.65 -7.15 16.02
N ALA A 35 8.48 -6.10 15.92
CA ALA A 35 9.33 -5.66 17.02
C ALA A 35 8.53 -5.07 18.20
N TYR A 36 7.30 -4.61 17.96
CA TYR A 36 6.49 -3.88 18.95
C TYR A 36 5.06 -4.45 19.11
N VAL A 37 4.64 -5.37 18.25
CA VAL A 37 3.32 -6.01 18.28
C VAL A 37 3.50 -7.47 18.71
N THR A 38 3.18 -7.76 19.97
CA THR A 38 3.12 -9.14 20.51
C THR A 38 1.79 -9.85 20.21
N ARG A 39 0.86 -9.16 19.54
CA ARG A 39 -0.46 -9.70 19.23
C ARG A 39 -0.39 -10.61 17.99
N PRO A 40 -1.12 -11.75 17.99
CA PRO A 40 -1.14 -12.67 16.86
C PRO A 40 -1.55 -11.93 15.58
N PRO A 41 -1.08 -12.35 14.39
CA PRO A 41 -1.31 -11.67 13.14
C PRO A 41 -2.58 -10.84 12.96
N PHE A 42 -2.59 -9.52 13.04
CA PHE A 42 -3.87 -8.84 12.94
C PHE A 42 -4.44 -9.01 11.52
N ILE A 43 -5.52 -9.78 11.42
CA ILE A 43 -6.34 -9.89 10.24
C ILE A 43 -7.29 -8.70 10.31
N THR A 44 -7.06 -7.69 9.48
CA THR A 44 -8.11 -6.68 9.22
C THR A 44 -9.30 -7.38 8.55
N GLU A 45 -10.53 -6.88 8.72
CA GLU A 45 -11.74 -7.44 8.06
C GLU A 45 -11.60 -7.52 6.52
N ASP A 46 -10.65 -6.76 5.96
CA ASP A 46 -10.28 -6.75 4.53
C ASP A 46 -9.19 -7.77 4.16
N GLY A 47 -8.69 -8.58 5.10
CA GLY A 47 -7.68 -9.61 4.86
C GLY A 47 -6.30 -9.10 4.45
N VAL A 48 -6.02 -7.80 4.62
CA VAL A 48 -4.70 -7.24 4.33
C VAL A 48 -3.80 -7.56 5.52
N PHE A 49 -2.63 -8.13 5.24
CA PHE A 49 -1.68 -8.80 6.15
C PHE A 49 -2.04 -10.26 6.46
N ARG A 50 -1.79 -11.19 5.51
CA ARG A 50 -1.40 -12.61 5.79
C ARG A 50 -1.31 -13.53 4.57
N HIS A 51 -1.71 -13.11 3.37
CA HIS A 51 -1.45 -13.90 2.15
C HIS A 51 -0.36 -13.26 1.30
N TYR A 52 0.85 -13.17 1.85
CA TYR A 52 2.01 -12.96 1.01
C TYR A 52 2.34 -14.26 0.33
N GLU A 53 2.50 -14.23 -0.98
CA GLU A 53 3.18 -15.32 -1.65
C GLU A 53 4.58 -15.43 -1.06
N ASP A 54 4.95 -16.64 -0.66
CA ASP A 54 6.24 -16.91 -0.03
C ASP A 54 7.37 -16.42 -0.94
N GLN A 55 8.21 -15.53 -0.41
CA GLN A 55 9.32 -14.93 -1.17
C GLN A 55 10.28 -16.00 -1.70
N GLN A 56 10.50 -17.08 -0.94
CA GLN A 56 11.33 -18.20 -1.35
C GLN A 56 10.66 -18.96 -2.50
N LEU A 57 9.36 -19.20 -2.45
CA LEU A 57 8.63 -19.82 -3.56
C LEU A 57 8.62 -18.94 -4.81
N LEU A 58 8.45 -17.63 -4.66
CA LEU A 58 8.54 -16.66 -5.75
C LEU A 58 9.93 -16.64 -6.38
N ALA A 59 10.98 -16.60 -5.55
CA ALA A 59 12.36 -16.64 -6.00
C ALA A 59 12.71 -17.95 -6.71
N GLN A 60 12.13 -19.08 -6.30
CA GLN A 60 12.28 -20.37 -6.99
C GLN A 60 11.48 -20.46 -8.29
N ALA A 61 10.36 -19.73 -8.41
CA ALA A 61 9.55 -19.71 -9.61
C ALA A 61 10.12 -18.82 -10.72
N LEU A 62 10.81 -17.73 -10.36
CA LEU A 62 11.41 -16.78 -11.31
C LEU A 62 12.35 -17.45 -12.35
N PRO A 63 13.34 -18.28 -11.95
CA PRO A 63 14.22 -18.97 -12.92
C PRO A 63 13.45 -19.83 -13.93
N LYS A 64 12.38 -20.51 -13.49
CA LYS A 64 11.54 -21.33 -14.38
C LYS A 64 10.84 -20.47 -15.43
N ARG A 65 10.44 -19.25 -15.09
CA ARG A 65 9.86 -18.29 -16.05
C ARG A 65 10.89 -17.71 -16.99
N THR A 66 12.10 -17.42 -16.52
CA THR A 66 13.20 -16.98 -17.37
C THR A 66 13.52 -18.01 -18.47
N ILE A 67 13.50 -19.31 -18.14
CA ILE A 67 13.69 -20.38 -19.12
C ILE A 67 12.56 -20.37 -20.18
N GLN A 68 11.30 -20.22 -19.76
CA GLN A 68 10.16 -20.17 -20.66
C GLN A 68 10.19 -18.94 -21.60
N GLU A 69 10.62 -17.79 -21.09
CA GLU A 69 10.83 -16.57 -21.89
C GLU A 69 11.98 -16.73 -22.89
N ALA A 70 13.06 -17.43 -22.51
CA ALA A 70 14.17 -17.76 -23.41
C ALA A 70 13.73 -18.70 -24.52
N GLU A 71 12.95 -19.73 -24.20
CA GLU A 71 12.38 -20.65 -25.20
C GLU A 71 11.47 -19.90 -26.18
N PHE A 72 10.63 -18.98 -25.69
CA PHE A 72 9.80 -18.14 -26.57
C PHE A 72 10.65 -17.34 -27.57
N ARG A 73 11.74 -16.70 -27.10
CA ARG A 73 12.67 -15.98 -27.98
C ARG A 73 13.34 -16.89 -29.00
N HIS A 74 13.73 -18.10 -28.58
CA HIS A 74 14.33 -19.09 -29.46
C HIS A 74 13.34 -19.55 -30.55
N GLN A 75 12.09 -19.88 -30.19
CA GLN A 75 11.07 -20.25 -31.17
C GLN A 75 10.77 -19.14 -32.16
N LEU A 76 10.74 -17.87 -31.70
CA LEU A 76 10.61 -16.72 -32.59
C LEU A 76 11.80 -16.58 -33.55
N SER A 77 13.04 -16.84 -33.11
CA SER A 77 14.20 -16.70 -34.00
C SER A 77 14.19 -17.69 -35.17
N GLN A 78 13.47 -18.80 -35.04
CA GLN A 78 13.29 -19.80 -36.10
C GLN A 78 12.11 -19.48 -37.06
N ARG A 79 11.28 -18.47 -36.75
CA ARG A 79 10.05 -18.14 -37.49
C ARG A 79 9.96 -16.64 -37.77
N PRO A 80 10.54 -16.15 -38.89
CA PRO A 80 10.66 -14.71 -39.19
C PRO A 80 9.34 -13.95 -39.14
N GLU A 81 8.26 -14.52 -39.67
CA GLU A 81 6.90 -13.97 -39.63
C GLU A 81 6.37 -13.77 -38.20
N LEU A 82 6.55 -14.76 -37.31
CA LEU A 82 6.15 -14.63 -35.91
C LEU A 82 7.08 -13.67 -35.15
N LYS A 83 8.38 -13.65 -35.48
CA LYS A 83 9.34 -12.68 -34.92
C LYS A 83 8.95 -11.25 -35.25
N ALA A 84 8.54 -10.98 -36.49
CA ALA A 84 8.07 -9.66 -36.90
C ALA A 84 6.81 -9.24 -36.12
N ARG A 85 5.91 -10.20 -35.81
CA ARG A 85 4.67 -9.94 -35.09
C ARG A 85 4.84 -9.81 -33.57
N TYR A 86 5.71 -10.62 -32.96
CA TYR A 86 5.77 -10.81 -31.50
C TYR A 86 7.12 -10.50 -30.86
N GLY A 87 8.17 -10.24 -31.64
CA GLY A 87 9.54 -10.12 -31.17
C GLY A 87 9.78 -9.06 -30.09
N THR A 88 8.93 -8.03 -30.02
CA THR A 88 9.02 -6.93 -29.04
C THR A 88 8.13 -7.10 -27.81
N LEU A 89 7.28 -8.15 -27.76
CA LEU A 89 6.27 -8.30 -26.72
C LEU A 89 6.88 -8.53 -25.34
N LEU A 90 7.93 -9.34 -25.23
CA LEU A 90 8.62 -9.58 -23.95
C LEU A 90 9.18 -8.29 -23.36
N ASP A 91 9.86 -7.48 -24.18
CA ASP A 91 10.47 -6.23 -23.72
C ASP A 91 9.38 -5.19 -23.38
N SER A 92 8.30 -5.15 -24.18
CA SER A 92 7.13 -4.30 -23.91
C SER A 92 6.44 -4.67 -22.59
N CYS A 93 6.30 -5.97 -22.30
CA CYS A 93 5.78 -6.46 -21.03
C CYS A 93 6.70 -6.06 -19.88
N ARG A 94 8.01 -6.32 -20.03
CA ARG A 94 9.01 -5.98 -19.01
C ARG A 94 8.96 -4.50 -18.64
N LEU A 95 8.93 -3.61 -19.63
CA LEU A 95 8.83 -2.17 -19.40
C LEU A 95 7.52 -1.78 -18.71
N ALA A 96 6.39 -2.38 -19.10
CA ALA A 96 5.10 -2.09 -18.48
C ALA A 96 5.02 -2.56 -17.03
N PHE A 97 5.57 -3.73 -16.70
CA PHE A 97 5.63 -4.24 -15.34
C PHE A 97 6.68 -3.53 -14.49
N GLN A 98 7.80 -3.06 -15.08
CA GLN A 98 8.74 -2.18 -14.38
C GLN A 98 8.10 -0.85 -13.99
N ASP A 99 7.27 -0.27 -14.86
CA ASP A 99 6.50 0.93 -14.54
C ASP A 99 5.51 0.66 -13.40
N LEU A 100 4.73 -0.42 -13.48
CA LEU A 100 3.83 -0.84 -12.40
C LEU A 100 4.56 -1.06 -11.07
N LYS A 101 5.72 -1.73 -11.11
CA LYS A 101 6.53 -2.07 -9.94
C LYS A 101 6.92 -0.83 -9.12
N ARG A 102 7.14 0.32 -9.76
CA ARG A 102 7.51 1.58 -9.08
C ARG A 102 6.46 2.07 -8.07
N TYR A 103 5.21 1.66 -8.23
CA TYR A 103 4.11 2.04 -7.34
C TYR A 103 3.96 1.10 -6.15
N VAL A 104 4.64 -0.06 -6.13
CA VAL A 104 4.53 -1.04 -5.05
C VAL A 104 4.93 -0.45 -3.70
N PRO A 105 6.08 0.24 -3.54
CA PRO A 105 6.42 0.86 -2.25
C PRO A 105 5.37 1.89 -1.81
N ALA A 106 4.90 2.74 -2.71
CA ALA A 106 3.90 3.74 -2.38
C ALA A 106 2.59 3.11 -1.92
N GLN A 107 2.15 2.01 -2.55
CA GLN A 107 0.98 1.24 -2.13
C GLN A 107 1.18 0.65 -0.73
N VAL A 108 2.31 0.00 -0.47
CA VAL A 108 2.55 -0.73 0.78
C VAL A 108 2.81 0.22 1.93
N TYR A 109 3.74 1.16 1.80
CA TYR A 109 4.15 2.00 2.93
C TYR A 109 3.16 3.11 3.24
N THR A 110 2.45 3.67 2.25
CA THR A 110 1.37 4.64 2.55
C THR A 110 0.24 3.95 3.31
N LYS A 111 -0.23 2.80 2.82
CA LYS A 111 -1.24 2.02 3.55
C LYS A 111 -0.69 1.50 4.88
N GLY A 112 0.58 1.13 4.89
CA GLY A 112 1.27 0.55 6.02
C GLY A 112 1.54 1.52 7.15
N ILE A 113 1.54 2.84 6.91
CA ILE A 113 1.47 3.85 7.97
C ILE A 113 0.02 4.04 8.42
N VAL A 114 -0.87 4.27 7.46
CA VAL A 114 -2.20 4.81 7.73
C VAL A 114 -3.16 3.75 8.30
N TYR A 115 -3.03 2.50 7.84
CA TYR A 115 -3.78 1.33 8.32
C TYR A 115 -2.92 0.43 9.22
N SER A 116 -1.84 0.98 9.79
CA SER A 116 -1.01 0.25 10.74
C SER A 116 -1.76 0.00 12.05
N PRO A 117 -1.32 -0.98 12.87
CA PRO A 117 -1.79 -1.11 14.25
C PRO A 117 -1.23 -0.01 15.17
N CYS A 118 -0.51 0.99 14.64
CA CYS A 118 -0.16 2.16 15.43
C CYS A 118 -1.43 2.94 15.72
N SER A 119 -1.83 2.80 16.98
CA SER A 119 -3.07 3.33 17.53
C SER A 119 -3.20 4.85 17.25
N PHE A 120 -2.12 5.63 17.35
CA PHE A 120 -2.11 7.07 17.02
C PHE A 120 -2.52 7.34 15.56
N PHE A 121 -1.91 6.67 14.58
CA PHE A 121 -2.27 6.86 13.18
C PHE A 121 -3.65 6.31 12.84
N GLU A 122 -4.06 5.22 13.50
CA GLU A 122 -5.41 4.68 13.38
C GLU A 122 -6.45 5.73 13.80
N ALA A 123 -6.27 6.35 14.97
CA ALA A 123 -7.17 7.35 15.49
C ALA A 123 -7.24 8.60 14.58
N VAL A 124 -6.09 9.11 14.14
CA VAL A 124 -6.01 10.24 13.19
C VAL A 124 -6.67 9.89 11.85
N ARG A 125 -6.45 8.67 11.33
CA ARG A 125 -7.08 8.19 10.09
C ARG A 125 -8.60 8.15 10.22
N LEU A 126 -9.12 7.58 11.30
CA LEU A 126 -10.56 7.45 11.50
C LEU A 126 -11.23 8.83 11.55
N PHE A 127 -10.64 9.78 12.27
CA PHE A 127 -11.10 11.15 12.27
C PHE A 127 -11.08 11.76 10.85
N THR A 128 -9.98 11.60 10.13
CA THR A 128 -9.81 12.13 8.77
C THR A 128 -10.83 11.53 7.79
N MET A 129 -11.05 10.20 7.84
CA MET A 129 -12.03 9.51 7.01
C MET A 129 -13.45 9.95 7.32
N TRP A 130 -13.80 10.07 8.61
CA TRP A 130 -15.11 10.55 9.03
C TRP A 130 -15.34 11.99 8.58
N ARG A 131 -14.38 12.89 8.79
CA ARG A 131 -14.43 14.27 8.30
C ARG A 131 -14.58 14.34 6.77
N GLY A 132 -13.89 13.46 6.04
CA GLY A 132 -14.03 13.35 4.59
C GLY A 132 -15.45 12.98 4.15
N ARG A 133 -16.13 12.08 4.87
CA ARG A 133 -17.55 11.74 4.62
C ARG A 133 -18.47 12.91 4.95
N MET A 134 -18.13 13.66 6.00
CA MET A 134 -18.87 14.84 6.47
C MET A 134 -18.83 16.03 5.51
N GLY A 135 -17.79 16.14 4.66
CA GLY A 135 -17.64 17.20 3.65
C GLY A 135 -18.75 17.31 2.60
N THR A 136 -19.78 16.43 2.64
CA THR A 136 -20.99 16.52 1.81
C THR A 136 -22.23 17.00 2.57
N SER A 137 -22.16 17.10 3.90
CA SER A 137 -23.26 17.58 4.75
C SER A 137 -22.68 18.19 6.02
N ALA A 138 -22.45 19.50 6.00
CA ALA A 138 -21.81 20.27 7.09
C ALA A 138 -22.57 20.25 8.44
N HIS A 139 -23.63 19.46 8.58
CA HIS A 139 -24.54 19.43 9.73
C HIS A 139 -24.91 18.02 10.20
N ARG A 140 -24.24 16.97 9.72
CA ARG A 140 -24.49 15.61 10.24
C ARG A 140 -23.72 15.40 11.56
N LEU A 141 -24.45 15.28 12.66
CA LEU A 141 -23.88 14.76 13.90
C LEU A 141 -23.42 13.30 13.67
N PRO A 142 -22.35 12.83 14.34
CA PRO A 142 -21.97 11.43 14.28
C PRO A 142 -23.16 10.56 14.71
N SER A 143 -23.31 9.38 14.11
CA SER A 143 -24.27 8.41 14.64
C SER A 143 -23.90 8.04 16.09
N PRO A 144 -24.84 7.49 16.89
CA PRO A 144 -24.51 6.95 18.20
C PRO A 144 -23.37 5.92 18.17
N GLU A 145 -23.32 5.11 17.10
CA GLU A 145 -22.25 4.12 16.86
C GLU A 145 -20.90 4.81 16.60
N GLU A 146 -20.86 5.86 15.76
CA GLU A 146 -19.65 6.64 15.49
C GLU A 146 -19.18 7.34 16.77
N SER A 147 -20.11 7.89 17.57
CA SER A 147 -19.83 8.58 18.84
C SER A 147 -19.24 7.64 19.90
N GLN A 148 -19.57 6.35 19.88
CA GLN A 148 -19.00 5.34 20.78
C GLN A 148 -17.66 4.79 20.25
N TYR A 149 -17.55 4.63 18.94
CA TYR A 149 -16.37 4.04 18.30
C TYR A 149 -15.13 4.93 18.45
N PHE A 150 -15.29 6.26 18.38
CA PHE A 150 -14.16 7.18 18.57
C PHE A 150 -13.48 7.00 19.94
N PRO A 151 -14.17 7.19 21.09
CA PRO A 151 -13.57 6.96 22.41
C PRO A 151 -12.95 5.57 22.58
N GLU A 152 -13.57 4.51 22.04
CA GLU A 152 -13.00 3.16 22.12
C GLU A 152 -11.64 3.03 21.44
N VAL A 153 -11.45 3.64 20.27
CA VAL A 153 -10.15 3.62 19.59
C VAL A 153 -9.14 4.47 20.35
N PHE A 154 -9.56 5.64 20.87
CA PHE A 154 -8.69 6.50 21.67
C PHE A 154 -8.26 5.85 23.01
N ASN A 155 -9.15 5.09 23.64
CA ASN A 155 -8.84 4.38 24.89
C ASN A 155 -7.94 3.15 24.67
N ARG A 156 -7.81 2.68 23.42
CA ARG A 156 -6.90 1.60 23.01
C ARG A 156 -5.52 2.10 22.61
N LEU A 157 -5.17 3.37 22.90
CA LEU A 157 -3.88 3.98 22.60
C LEU A 157 -2.88 3.80 23.79
N PRO A 158 -2.15 2.68 23.95
CA PRO A 158 -1.04 2.66 24.89
C PRO A 158 0.06 3.61 24.39
N ALA A 159 0.32 4.67 25.16
CA ALA A 159 1.29 5.72 24.80
C ALA A 159 2.68 5.18 24.43
N THR A 160 3.14 4.15 25.14
CA THR A 160 4.47 3.53 24.96
C THR A 160 4.66 2.80 23.64
N GLU A 161 3.61 2.20 23.06
CA GLU A 161 3.74 1.52 21.76
C GLU A 161 3.85 2.54 20.62
N ASN A 162 3.19 3.70 20.75
CA ASN A 162 3.22 4.77 19.76
C ASN A 162 4.61 5.43 19.66
N GLU A 163 5.24 5.75 20.79
CA GLU A 163 6.57 6.38 20.83
C GLU A 163 7.63 5.56 20.06
N LEU A 164 7.49 4.24 20.06
CA LEU A 164 8.40 3.31 19.39
C LEU A 164 8.00 3.03 17.94
N LEU A 165 6.70 2.86 17.65
CA LEU A 165 6.21 2.50 16.32
C LEU A 165 6.18 3.67 15.33
N LEU A 166 5.77 4.87 15.77
CA LEU A 166 5.70 6.04 14.88
C LEU A 166 7.02 6.32 14.15
N PRO A 167 8.18 6.41 14.81
CA PRO A 167 9.42 6.74 14.12
C PRO A 167 9.82 5.68 13.09
N GLU A 168 9.63 4.40 13.41
CA GLU A 168 9.92 3.28 12.52
C GLU A 168 9.03 3.26 11.27
N LEU A 169 7.75 3.59 11.44
CA LEU A 169 6.78 3.72 10.36
C LEU A 169 7.11 4.93 9.47
N LEU A 170 7.29 6.11 10.07
CA LEU A 170 7.68 7.34 9.38
C LEU A 170 8.97 7.15 8.59
N GLN A 171 9.98 6.51 9.19
CA GLN A 171 11.24 6.24 8.54
C GLN A 171 11.06 5.42 7.25
N ARG A 172 10.31 4.32 7.30
CA ARG A 172 10.05 3.50 6.11
C ARG A 172 9.29 4.24 5.04
N TYR A 173 8.30 5.05 5.42
CA TYR A 173 7.56 5.87 4.46
C TYR A 173 8.45 6.88 3.75
N TYR A 174 9.31 7.61 4.46
CA TYR A 174 10.16 8.62 3.81
C TYR A 174 11.39 8.02 3.10
N GLN A 175 11.96 6.92 3.59
CA GLN A 175 13.16 6.32 3.01
C GLN A 175 12.86 5.40 1.81
N ASN A 176 11.72 4.71 1.82
CA ASN A 176 11.41 3.71 0.79
C ASN A 176 10.49 4.23 -0.32
N LEU A 177 9.91 5.43 -0.18
CA LEU A 177 9.14 6.07 -1.25
C LEU A 177 10.03 6.97 -2.08
N PRO A 178 9.92 6.92 -3.43
CA PRO A 178 10.52 7.94 -4.26
C PRO A 178 9.84 9.29 -3.98
N ALA A 179 10.60 10.38 -4.10
CA ALA A 179 10.10 11.74 -3.83
C ALA A 179 8.83 12.10 -4.61
N ALA A 180 8.67 11.55 -5.83
CA ALA A 180 7.49 11.74 -6.67
C ALA A 180 6.19 11.14 -6.08
N HIS A 181 6.31 10.22 -5.12
CA HIS A 181 5.18 9.56 -4.44
C HIS A 181 4.95 10.10 -3.02
N LEU A 182 5.73 11.09 -2.58
CA LEU A 182 5.57 11.74 -1.28
C LEU A 182 4.69 12.99 -1.40
N ALA A 183 3.76 13.15 -0.46
CA ALA A 183 2.94 14.35 -0.39
C ALA A 183 3.81 15.59 -0.08
N PRO A 184 3.60 16.73 -0.76
CA PRO A 184 4.42 17.93 -0.51
C PRO A 184 4.41 18.40 0.95
N TYR A 185 3.29 18.25 1.66
CA TYR A 185 3.21 18.57 3.08
C TYR A 185 4.06 17.61 3.93
N ALA A 186 3.98 16.30 3.68
CA ALA A 186 4.83 15.30 4.31
C ALA A 186 6.33 15.61 4.10
N VAL A 187 6.73 15.97 2.87
CA VAL A 187 8.12 16.39 2.58
C VAL A 187 8.54 17.58 3.45
N ARG A 188 7.67 18.59 3.61
CA ARG A 188 7.96 19.75 4.48
C ARG A 188 8.11 19.34 5.95
N GLN A 189 7.29 18.41 6.44
CA GLN A 189 7.41 17.90 7.82
C GLN A 189 8.73 17.16 8.03
N ALA A 190 9.15 16.31 7.08
CA ALA A 190 10.44 15.65 7.15
C ALA A 190 11.60 16.67 7.14
N VAL A 191 11.54 17.72 6.31
CA VAL A 191 12.56 18.78 6.30
C VAL A 191 12.58 19.58 7.60
N TYR A 192 11.42 19.94 8.15
CA TYR A 192 11.31 20.64 9.43
C TYR A 192 11.96 19.85 10.57
N ALA A 193 11.81 18.52 10.55
CA ALA A 193 12.45 17.63 11.50
C ALA A 193 13.90 17.29 11.16
N ASN A 194 14.53 17.94 10.16
CA ASN A 194 15.89 17.63 9.68
C ASN A 194 16.07 16.16 9.23
N LYS A 195 15.00 15.54 8.71
CA LYS A 195 14.90 14.11 8.38
C LYS A 195 15.16 13.17 9.57
N ASP A 196 15.06 13.68 10.79
CA ASP A 196 15.05 12.90 12.02
C ASP A 196 13.60 12.49 12.31
N TYR A 197 13.29 11.22 12.02
CA TYR A 197 11.93 10.69 12.15
C TYR A 197 11.55 10.42 13.61
N ALA A 198 12.52 10.27 14.52
CA ALA A 198 12.27 10.23 15.96
C ALA A 198 11.82 11.61 16.44
N ARG A 199 12.51 12.67 16.03
CA ARG A 199 12.11 14.05 16.30
C ARG A 199 10.76 14.42 15.68
N LEU A 200 10.48 13.95 14.46
CA LEU A 200 9.17 14.16 13.83
C LEU A 200 8.06 13.46 14.62
N SER A 201 8.28 12.20 15.01
CA SER A 201 7.37 11.44 15.87
C SER A 201 7.07 12.17 17.17
N GLU A 202 8.11 12.56 17.91
CA GLU A 202 7.99 13.32 19.16
C GLU A 202 7.21 14.63 18.95
N THR A 203 7.51 15.36 17.87
CA THR A 203 6.80 16.59 17.53
C THR A 203 5.30 16.33 17.29
N LEU A 204 4.94 15.24 16.60
CA LEU A 204 3.56 14.87 16.35
C LEU A 204 2.85 14.48 17.65
N LEU A 205 3.47 13.67 18.50
CA LEU A 205 2.89 13.24 19.78
C LEU A 205 2.70 14.43 20.74
N ILE A 206 3.62 15.38 20.78
CA ILE A 206 3.51 16.56 21.66
C ILE A 206 2.49 17.56 21.13
N LYS A 207 2.53 17.87 19.81
CA LYS A 207 1.74 18.96 19.23
C LYS A 207 0.34 18.55 18.79
N SER A 208 0.13 17.26 18.51
CA SER A 208 -1.18 16.75 18.11
C SER A 208 -2.05 16.53 19.34
N LYS A 209 -3.33 16.88 19.22
CA LYS A 209 -4.35 16.49 20.21
C LYS A 209 -4.47 14.96 20.31
N PHE A 210 -4.13 14.24 19.24
CA PHE A 210 -4.13 12.77 19.19
C PHE A 210 -3.00 12.13 20.00
N GLY A 211 -2.02 12.90 20.46
CA GLY A 211 -1.03 12.43 21.44
C GLY A 211 -1.48 12.53 22.90
N GLN A 212 -2.66 13.10 23.15
CA GLN A 212 -3.23 13.31 24.49
C GLN A 212 -4.65 12.69 24.53
N PRO A 213 -4.75 11.35 24.58
CA PRO A 213 -6.00 10.62 24.36
C PRO A 213 -7.13 10.98 25.33
N GLU A 214 -6.79 11.34 26.57
CA GLU A 214 -7.76 11.75 27.60
C GLU A 214 -8.49 13.02 27.19
N LEU A 215 -7.78 13.97 26.56
CA LEU A 215 -8.38 15.22 26.10
C LEU A 215 -9.35 15.01 24.95
N ILE A 216 -9.16 13.97 24.13
CA ILE A 216 -10.04 13.72 23.00
C ILE A 216 -11.41 13.22 23.47
N SER A 217 -11.45 12.33 24.46
CA SER A 217 -12.72 11.84 25.01
C SER A 217 -13.56 13.01 25.56
N ASP A 218 -12.95 13.91 26.32
CA ASP A 218 -13.65 15.07 26.89
C ASP A 218 -14.10 16.05 25.79
N TRP A 219 -13.27 16.28 24.77
CA TRP A 219 -13.58 17.18 23.66
C TRP A 219 -14.71 16.68 22.75
N LEU A 220 -14.80 15.37 22.54
CA LEU A 220 -15.89 14.75 21.78
C LEU A 220 -17.23 14.89 22.50
N ASN A 221 -17.23 15.03 23.83
CA ASN A 221 -18.41 15.11 24.65
C ASN A 221 -18.94 16.55 24.88
N GLU A 222 -18.09 17.58 24.84
CA GLU A 222 -18.49 18.93 25.31
C GLU A 222 -18.99 19.93 24.25
N ASP A 223 -18.63 19.81 22.97
CA ASP A 223 -19.29 20.51 21.85
C ASP A 223 -18.64 20.04 20.54
N PHE A 224 -19.10 18.89 20.05
CA PHE A 224 -18.47 18.16 18.96
C PHE A 224 -18.31 18.99 17.67
N LEU A 225 -19.27 19.89 17.37
CA LEU A 225 -19.26 20.66 16.13
C LEU A 225 -18.31 21.85 16.18
N SER A 226 -18.07 22.48 17.33
CA SER A 226 -17.07 23.56 17.43
C SER A 226 -15.64 23.03 17.54
N ASN A 227 -15.47 21.81 18.05
CA ASN A 227 -14.15 21.16 18.19
C ASN A 227 -13.62 20.55 16.87
N ILE A 228 -14.48 20.32 15.88
CA ILE A 228 -14.07 19.70 14.60
C ILE A 228 -13.09 20.57 13.79
N ASP A 229 -13.31 21.89 13.77
CA ASP A 229 -12.49 22.82 13.00
C ASP A 229 -11.11 23.02 13.64
N VAL A 230 -11.03 22.84 14.96
CA VAL A 230 -9.77 22.83 15.70
C VAL A 230 -8.96 21.58 15.36
N LEU A 231 -9.61 20.41 15.31
CA LEU A 231 -8.95 19.16 14.93
C LEU A 231 -8.59 19.14 13.43
N ALA A 232 -9.29 19.89 12.59
CA ALA A 232 -9.01 20.00 11.16
C ALA A 232 -7.63 20.60 10.86
N ILE A 233 -7.08 21.44 11.74
CA ILE A 233 -5.76 22.06 11.62
C ILE A 233 -4.69 21.36 12.46
N ASP A 234 -5.03 20.24 13.11
CA ASP A 234 -4.09 19.44 13.89
C ASP A 234 -2.93 18.94 13.00
N PRO A 235 -1.67 19.02 13.46
CA PRO A 235 -0.51 18.67 12.63
C PRO A 235 -0.50 17.20 12.18
N ALA A 236 -1.03 16.27 12.98
CA ALA A 236 -1.14 14.88 12.61
C ALA A 236 -2.26 14.65 11.60
N VAL A 237 -3.41 15.32 11.77
CA VAL A 237 -4.52 15.30 10.81
C VAL A 237 -4.06 15.84 9.46
N GLN A 238 -3.41 17.01 9.44
CA GLN A 238 -2.88 17.60 8.20
C GLN A 238 -1.85 16.68 7.51
N LEU A 239 -1.01 15.99 8.30
CA LEU A 239 -0.06 15.03 7.75
C LEU A 239 -0.78 13.84 7.09
N VAL A 240 -1.64 13.15 7.84
CA VAL A 240 -2.36 11.95 7.35
C VAL A 240 -3.29 12.29 6.19
N ASP A 241 -4.04 13.38 6.28
CA ASP A 241 -4.93 13.85 5.20
C ASP A 241 -4.13 14.15 3.94
N SER A 242 -3.00 14.88 4.06
CA SER A 242 -2.14 15.16 2.90
C SER A 242 -1.57 13.90 2.26
N MET A 243 -1.19 12.90 3.07
CA MET A 243 -0.67 11.61 2.59
C MET A 243 -1.76 10.82 1.86
N LEU A 244 -2.96 10.73 2.45
CA LEU A 244 -4.09 10.01 1.89
C LEU A 244 -4.60 10.67 0.60
N GLN A 245 -4.81 11.99 0.60
CA GLN A 245 -5.25 12.73 -0.58
C GLN A 245 -4.24 12.63 -1.71
N PHE A 246 -2.95 12.87 -1.44
CA PHE A 246 -1.93 12.75 -2.48
C PHE A 246 -1.86 11.32 -3.04
N PHE A 247 -1.94 10.31 -2.18
CA PHE A 247 -1.97 8.92 -2.63
C PHE A 247 -3.20 8.62 -3.48
N ALA A 248 -4.40 9.05 -3.06
CA ALA A 248 -5.64 8.86 -3.78
C ALA A 248 -5.68 9.61 -5.13
N ASP A 249 -5.14 10.83 -5.19
CA ASP A 249 -5.25 11.70 -6.35
C ASP A 249 -4.13 11.51 -7.38
N LYS A 250 -2.92 11.14 -6.91
CA LYS A 250 -1.73 11.06 -7.76
C LYS A 250 -1.24 9.63 -7.95
N VAL A 251 -1.17 8.85 -6.88
CA VAL A 251 -0.56 7.51 -6.92
C VAL A 251 -1.55 6.46 -7.42
N VAL A 252 -2.76 6.40 -6.84
CA VAL A 252 -3.79 5.40 -7.21
C VAL A 252 -4.15 5.47 -8.70
N PRO A 253 -4.41 6.65 -9.31
CA PRO A 253 -4.79 6.72 -10.72
C PRO A 253 -3.62 6.36 -11.64
N ALA A 254 -2.40 6.80 -11.31
CA ALA A 254 -1.20 6.47 -12.08
C ALA A 254 -0.87 4.97 -12.02
N MET A 255 -0.93 4.38 -10.82
CA MET A 255 -0.79 2.94 -10.62
C MET A 255 -1.89 2.16 -11.36
N GLY A 256 -3.13 2.63 -11.34
CA GLY A 256 -4.24 2.03 -12.08
C GLY A 256 -3.98 1.97 -13.59
N LYS A 257 -3.48 3.08 -14.18
CA LYS A 257 -3.07 3.14 -15.59
C LYS A 257 -1.90 2.20 -15.90
N ALA A 258 -0.87 2.20 -15.05
CA ALA A 258 0.29 1.32 -15.19
C ALA A 258 -0.12 -0.16 -15.12
N ARG A 259 -1.02 -0.51 -14.18
CA ARG A 259 -1.59 -1.85 -14.03
C ARG A 259 -2.34 -2.27 -15.28
N GLN A 260 -3.28 -1.44 -15.75
CA GLN A 260 -4.05 -1.75 -16.95
C GLN A 260 -3.14 -1.99 -18.17
N LYS A 261 -2.11 -1.16 -18.35
CA LYS A 261 -1.11 -1.31 -19.42
C LYS A 261 -0.33 -2.62 -19.28
N ALA A 262 0.17 -2.93 -18.08
CA ALA A 262 0.94 -4.12 -17.80
C ALA A 262 0.15 -5.40 -18.07
N TYR A 263 -1.07 -5.50 -17.55
CA TYR A 263 -1.91 -6.69 -17.73
C TYR A 263 -2.41 -6.85 -19.16
N ARG A 264 -2.72 -5.76 -19.87
CA ARG A 264 -3.02 -5.84 -21.32
C ARG A 264 -1.84 -6.45 -22.09
N LYS A 265 -0.61 -6.03 -21.79
CA LYS A 265 0.60 -6.60 -22.41
C LYS A 265 0.83 -8.04 -22.00
N ALA A 266 0.56 -8.40 -20.74
CA ALA A 266 0.61 -9.79 -20.31
C ALA A 266 -0.37 -10.66 -21.11
N ASP A 267 -1.59 -10.20 -21.34
CA ASP A 267 -2.59 -10.96 -22.11
C ASP A 267 -2.18 -11.12 -23.58
N GLU A 268 -1.65 -10.06 -24.21
CA GLU A 268 -1.04 -10.13 -25.55
C GLU A 268 0.10 -11.17 -25.60
N LEU A 269 0.98 -11.17 -24.60
CA LEU A 269 2.09 -12.11 -24.53
C LEU A 269 1.62 -13.55 -24.29
N ARG A 270 0.64 -13.78 -23.41
CA ARG A 270 0.09 -15.13 -23.19
C ARG A 270 -0.54 -15.68 -24.46
N ALA A 271 -1.27 -14.86 -25.22
CA ALA A 271 -1.82 -15.25 -26.51
C ALA A 271 -0.71 -15.60 -27.52
N ALA A 272 0.36 -14.81 -27.59
CA ALA A 272 1.51 -15.10 -28.45
C ALA A 272 2.25 -16.38 -28.00
N MET A 273 2.40 -16.60 -26.70
CA MET A 273 3.03 -17.81 -26.15
C MET A 273 2.21 -19.07 -26.47
N SER A 274 0.88 -18.99 -26.43
CA SER A 274 -0.01 -20.09 -26.87
C SER A 274 0.16 -20.46 -28.35
N GLU A 275 0.51 -19.51 -29.21
CA GLU A 275 0.74 -19.75 -30.64
C GLU A 275 2.16 -20.27 -30.93
N VAL A 276 3.15 -19.76 -30.20
CA VAL A 276 4.57 -19.98 -30.50
C VAL A 276 5.13 -21.22 -29.79
N LEU A 277 4.76 -21.46 -28.53
CA LEU A 277 5.35 -22.51 -27.71
C LEU A 277 4.56 -23.82 -27.80
N PRO A 278 5.20 -24.94 -28.21
CA PRO A 278 4.56 -26.25 -28.15
C PRO A 278 4.36 -26.63 -26.68
N ASN A 279 3.12 -26.87 -26.28
CA ASN A 279 2.68 -27.20 -24.91
C ASN A 279 2.55 -26.02 -23.92
N TYR A 280 2.37 -24.78 -24.41
CA TYR A 280 1.92 -23.72 -23.49
C TYR A 280 0.49 -24.03 -23.00
N PRO A 281 0.25 -24.10 -21.69
CA PRO A 281 -1.06 -24.45 -21.16
C PRO A 281 -2.10 -23.43 -21.63
N ALA A 282 -3.21 -23.92 -22.18
CA ALA A 282 -4.27 -23.07 -22.72
C ALA A 282 -4.75 -22.09 -21.65
N VAL A 283 -4.87 -20.81 -22.01
CA VAL A 283 -5.50 -19.81 -21.16
C VAL A 283 -7.00 -20.09 -21.20
N SER A 284 -7.52 -20.80 -20.21
CA SER A 284 -8.97 -20.90 -20.02
C SER A 284 -9.51 -19.51 -19.76
N ARG A 285 -10.21 -18.93 -20.74
CA ARG A 285 -11.00 -17.73 -20.53
C ARG A 285 -12.14 -18.11 -19.60
N CYS A 286 -12.00 -17.79 -18.31
CA CYS A 286 -13.15 -17.72 -17.39
C CYS A 286 -13.90 -16.41 -17.64
#